data_AF-A0AAV7GIK4-F1
#
_entry.id   AF-A0AAV7GIK4-F1
#
_cell.length_a   1.000
_cell.length_b   1.000
_cell.length_c   1.000
_cell.angle_alpha   90.00
_cell.angle_beta   90.00
_cell.angle_gamma   90.00
#
_symmetry.space_group_name_H-M   'P 1'
#
loop_
_entity.id
_entity.type
_entity.pdbx_description
1 polymer ?
#
loop_
_entity_poly.entity_id
_entity_poly.type
_entity_poly.pdbx_seq_one_letter_code
_entity_poly.pdbx_strand_id
1 'polypeptide(L)'
;MKLRTGRGFTLEELKAAGIPKKPAPTIGIAVDNHRKNRSLEGLQANIQRLKTYKVKLVIFPRRARKFKDVGSAIDELATTTQVKGDYMPIIHSKPLVELVKDIEEMKAFKAYGKLRVERMNAR
;
A
#
# COMPACT_ATOMS: atom_id res chain seq x y z
N MET A 1 -2.48 -13.94 -5.68
CA MET A 1 -2.83 -12.69 -6.37
C MET A 1 -1.54 -11.98 -6.78
N LYS A 2 -1.33 -11.66 -8.06
CA LYS A 2 -0.11 -10.95 -8.50
C LYS A 2 -0.31 -9.45 -8.26
N LEU A 3 0.26 -8.92 -7.18
CA LEU A 3 0.30 -7.48 -6.93
C LEU A 3 1.27 -6.81 -7.92
N ARG A 4 0.99 -5.57 -8.33
CA ARG A 4 1.85 -4.80 -9.24
C ARG A 4 1.93 -3.36 -8.77
N THR A 5 2.99 -2.65 -9.17
CA THR A 5 3.04 -1.20 -9.05
C THR A 5 1.99 -0.59 -9.99
N GLY A 6 1.07 0.18 -9.41
CA GLY A 6 0.06 0.90 -10.18
C GLY A 6 0.57 2.24 -10.70
N ARG A 7 -0.29 2.97 -11.42
CA ARG A 7 0.00 4.33 -11.91
C ARG A 7 0.14 5.36 -10.79
N GLY A 8 -0.66 5.26 -9.74
CA GLY A 8 -0.66 6.21 -8.64
C GLY A 8 -1.71 5.94 -7.55
N PHE A 9 -1.73 6.81 -6.54
CA PHE A 9 -2.66 6.78 -5.42
C PHE A 9 -3.95 7.53 -5.72
N THR A 10 -5.05 7.06 -5.15
CA THR A 10 -6.36 7.70 -5.26
C THR A 10 -6.48 8.89 -4.32
N LEU A 11 -7.43 9.77 -4.62
CA LEU A 11 -7.75 10.92 -3.76
C LEU A 11 -8.22 10.50 -2.37
N GLU A 12 -8.93 9.37 -2.27
CA GLU A 12 -9.39 8.80 -0.99
C GLU A 12 -8.22 8.35 -0.11
N GLU A 13 -7.27 7.62 -0.69
CA GLU A 13 -6.05 7.17 0.01
C GLU A 13 -5.22 8.36 0.51
N LEU A 14 -5.04 9.37 -0.35
CA LEU A 14 -4.30 10.58 -0.01
C LEU A 14 -4.97 11.37 1.12
N LYS A 15 -6.30 11.51 1.06
CA LYS A 15 -7.08 12.19 2.11
C LYS A 15 -6.95 11.45 3.44
N ALA A 16 -7.06 10.12 3.44
CA ALA A 16 -6.93 9.31 4.65
C ALA A 16 -5.49 9.26 5.20
N ALA A 17 -4.48 9.43 4.34
CA ALA A 17 -3.08 9.57 4.76
C ALA A 17 -2.70 11.00 5.21
N GLY A 18 -3.61 11.97 5.11
CA GLY A 18 -3.34 13.37 5.43
C GLY A 18 -2.37 14.04 4.47
N ILE A 19 -2.39 13.65 3.19
CA ILE A 19 -1.56 14.21 2.13
C ILE A 19 -2.47 14.95 1.14
N PRO A 20 -2.31 16.27 0.94
CA PRO A 20 -3.14 16.99 -0.02
C PRO A 20 -2.75 16.65 -1.47
N LYS A 21 -3.72 16.67 -2.39
CA LYS A 21 -3.53 16.28 -3.80
C LYS A 21 -2.51 17.11 -4.58
N LYS A 22 -2.40 18.41 -4.26
CA LYS A 22 -1.52 19.37 -4.97
C LYS A 22 -0.03 19.19 -4.62
N PRO A 23 0.37 19.08 -3.34
CA PRO A 23 1.77 18.84 -2.99
C PRO A 23 2.23 17.39 -3.19
N ALA A 24 1.32 16.41 -3.31
CA ALA A 24 1.69 15.01 -3.50
C ALA A 24 2.66 14.78 -4.69
N PRO A 25 2.40 15.30 -5.91
CA PRO A 25 3.35 15.20 -7.03
C PRO A 25 4.70 15.89 -6.76
N THR A 26 4.71 17.02 -6.05
CA THR A 26 5.96 17.73 -5.70
C THR A 26 6.87 16.90 -4.79
N ILE A 27 6.25 16.06 -3.97
CA ILE A 27 6.93 15.17 -3.03
C ILE A 27 7.30 13.81 -3.69
N GLY A 28 6.94 13.60 -4.96
CA GLY A 28 7.23 12.35 -5.66
C GLY A 28 6.15 11.26 -5.49
N ILE A 29 4.95 11.63 -5.04
CA ILE A 29 3.80 10.72 -4.95
C ILE A 29 2.93 10.90 -6.20
N ALA A 30 2.87 9.85 -7.03
CA ALA A 30 2.01 9.83 -8.21
C ALA A 30 0.53 9.73 -7.81
N VAL A 31 -0.33 10.53 -8.44
CA VAL A 31 -1.77 10.58 -8.17
C VAL A 31 -2.55 10.08 -9.38
N ASP A 32 -3.48 9.16 -9.15
CA ASP A 32 -4.38 8.63 -10.18
C ASP A 32 -5.84 8.87 -9.80
N ASN A 33 -6.45 9.86 -10.43
CA ASN A 33 -7.83 10.29 -10.14
C ASN A 33 -8.88 9.33 -10.71
N HIS A 34 -8.50 8.44 -11.65
CA HIS A 34 -9.46 7.57 -12.34
C HIS A 34 -9.70 6.27 -11.59
N ARG A 35 -8.75 5.85 -10.74
CA ARG A 35 -8.88 4.61 -9.95
C ARG A 35 -9.91 4.79 -8.83
N LYS A 36 -10.76 3.77 -8.64
CA LYS A 36 -11.74 3.69 -7.55
C LYS A 36 -11.44 2.48 -6.68
N ASN A 37 -11.51 2.64 -5.36
CA ASN A 37 -11.32 1.55 -4.43
C ASN A 37 -12.62 0.77 -4.25
N ARG A 38 -12.57 -0.56 -4.39
CA ARG A 38 -13.71 -1.45 -4.16
C ARG A 38 -13.56 -2.29 -2.89
N SER A 39 -12.33 -2.49 -2.43
CA SER A 39 -12.02 -3.27 -1.23
C SER A 39 -11.43 -2.38 -0.15
N LEU A 40 -11.81 -2.64 1.10
CA LEU A 40 -11.27 -1.95 2.27
C LEU A 40 -9.82 -2.35 2.56
N GLU A 41 -9.49 -3.63 2.36
CA GLU A 41 -8.13 -4.16 2.56
C GLU A 41 -7.11 -3.43 1.69
N GLY A 42 -7.41 -3.25 0.40
CA GLY A 42 -6.54 -2.53 -0.53
C GLY A 42 -6.37 -1.06 -0.17
N LEU A 43 -7.46 -0.42 0.26
CA LEU A 43 -7.43 0.96 0.73
C LEU A 43 -6.50 1.13 1.94
N GLN A 44 -6.65 0.26 2.95
CA GLN A 44 -5.83 0.29 4.17
C GLN A 44 -4.34 0.05 3.89
N ALA A 45 -4.02 -0.96 3.07
CA ALA A 45 -2.64 -1.25 2.68
C ALA A 45 -1.97 -0.05 1.99
N ASN A 46 -2.69 0.64 1.11
CA ASN A 46 -2.17 1.82 0.42
C ASN A 46 -2.03 3.03 1.34
N ILE A 47 -2.95 3.24 2.29
CA ILE A 47 -2.83 4.28 3.31
C ILE A 47 -1.58 4.04 4.17
N GLN A 48 -1.35 2.80 4.60
CA GLN A 48 -0.15 2.43 5.35
C GLN A 48 1.13 2.68 4.54
N ARG A 49 1.12 2.37 3.23
CA ARG A 49 2.22 2.68 2.31
C ARG A 49 2.50 4.19 2.21
N LEU A 50 1.47 5.03 2.14
CA LEU A 50 1.63 6.49 2.12
C LEU A 50 2.16 7.05 3.45
N LYS A 51 1.69 6.52 4.59
CA LYS A 51 2.18 6.93 5.91
C LYS A 51 3.64 6.55 6.12
N THR A 52 4.01 5.32 5.75
CA THR A 52 5.41 4.85 5.82
C THR A 52 6.33 5.64 4.90
N TYR A 53 5.87 5.97 3.69
CA TYR A 53 6.60 6.88 2.79
C TYR A 53 6.82 8.25 3.43
N LYS A 54 5.77 8.86 4.00
CA LYS A 54 5.84 10.18 4.65
C LYS A 54 6.84 10.23 5.81
N VAL A 55 6.92 9.17 6.61
CA VAL A 55 7.89 9.07 7.73
C VAL A 55 9.32 8.97 7.23
N LYS A 56 9.55 8.24 6.13
CA LYS A 56 10.89 8.05 5.55
C LYS A 56 11.33 9.17 4.62
N LEU A 57 10.43 10.08 4.28
CA LEU A 57 10.70 11.18 3.36
C LEU A 57 11.46 12.29 4.09
N VAL A 58 12.62 12.62 3.56
CA VAL A 58 13.41 13.77 4.01
C VAL A 58 13.22 14.92 3.00
N ILE A 59 12.69 16.06 3.46
CA ILE A 59 12.47 17.24 2.60
C ILE A 59 13.49 18.32 2.94
N PHE A 60 14.34 18.62 1.95
CA PHE A 60 15.29 19.73 2.04
C PHE A 60 14.56 21.09 1.92
N PRO A 61 14.97 22.10 2.71
CA PRO A 61 14.44 23.44 2.55
C PRO A 61 14.87 24.02 1.19
N ARG A 62 13.94 24.66 0.47
CA ARG A 62 14.24 25.31 -0.82
C ARG A 62 15.29 26.43 -0.69
N ARG A 63 15.43 27.03 0.49
CA ARG A 63 16.49 28.00 0.82
C ARG A 63 17.13 27.58 2.14
N ALA A 64 18.45 27.41 2.17
CA ALA A 64 19.20 26.86 3.31
C ALA A 64 18.98 27.57 4.66
N ARG A 65 18.58 28.86 4.66
CA ARG A 65 18.33 29.67 5.87
C ARG A 65 16.85 29.88 6.22
N LYS A 66 15.92 29.29 5.45
CA LYS A 66 14.47 29.41 5.71
C LYS A 66 13.86 28.01 5.77
N PHE A 67 13.95 27.40 6.94
CA PHE A 67 13.24 26.18 7.27
C PHE A 67 11.76 26.54 7.48
N LYS A 68 10.88 25.98 6.65
CA LYS A 68 9.44 25.98 6.94
C LYS A 68 9.16 24.76 7.82
N ASP A 69 8.10 24.82 8.62
CA ASP A 69 7.68 23.77 9.59
C ASP A 69 7.40 22.37 8.98
N VAL A 70 7.57 22.21 7.66
CA VAL A 70 7.36 20.98 6.90
C VAL A 70 8.71 20.31 6.54
N GLY A 71 9.84 20.85 6.99
CA GLY A 71 11.19 20.34 6.70
C GLY A 71 11.73 19.39 7.77
N SER A 72 12.67 18.54 7.35
CA SER A 72 13.39 17.60 8.24
C SER A 72 14.37 18.31 9.18
N ALA A 73 14.69 17.68 10.30
CA ALA A 73 15.64 18.22 11.27
C ALA A 73 17.04 18.39 10.63
N ILE A 74 17.79 19.41 11.06
CA ILE A 74 19.11 19.75 10.49
C ILE A 74 20.08 18.56 10.58
N ASP A 75 20.00 17.76 11.64
CA ASP A 75 20.84 16.59 11.89
C ASP A 75 20.55 15.43 10.91
N GLU A 76 19.28 15.27 10.50
CA GLU A 76 18.89 14.27 9.50
C GLU A 76 19.39 14.68 8.10
N LEU A 77 19.39 15.98 7.79
CA LEU A 77 19.81 16.46 6.47
C LEU A 77 21.29 16.20 6.17
N ALA A 78 22.17 16.25 7.18
CA ALA A 78 23.60 16.04 7.01
C ALA A 78 23.98 14.57 6.80
N THR A 79 23.20 13.65 7.37
CA THR A 79 23.45 12.19 7.32
C THR A 79 22.67 11.50 6.19
N THR A 80 21.67 12.16 5.61
CA THR A 80 20.82 11.58 4.57
C THR A 80 21.59 11.33 3.29
N THR A 81 21.48 10.10 2.78
CA THR A 81 22.02 9.69 1.47
C THR A 81 20.90 9.33 0.51
N GLN A 82 21.15 9.46 -0.79
CA GLN A 82 20.18 9.07 -1.81
C GLN A 82 20.05 7.55 -1.86
N VAL A 83 18.81 7.06 -1.77
CA VAL A 83 18.50 5.65 -2.03
C VAL A 83 18.75 5.35 -3.52
N LYS A 84 19.64 4.41 -3.81
CA LYS A 84 19.88 3.91 -5.18
C LYS A 84 19.01 2.68 -5.44
N GLY A 85 18.25 2.70 -6.53
CA GLY A 85 17.36 1.60 -6.95
C GLY A 85 15.89 1.80 -6.58
N ASP A 86 15.12 0.71 -6.61
CA ASP A 86 13.68 0.72 -6.38
C ASP A 86 13.33 1.08 -4.92
N TYR A 87 12.49 2.09 -4.75
CA TYR A 87 12.04 2.52 -3.42
C TYR A 87 10.78 1.77 -2.97
N MET A 88 10.86 1.08 -1.83
CA MET A 88 9.77 0.28 -1.24
C MET A 88 9.11 -0.68 -2.24
N PRO A 89 9.86 -1.67 -2.77
CA PRO A 89 9.32 -2.64 -3.71
C PRO A 89 8.21 -3.48 -3.05
N ILE A 90 7.24 -3.90 -3.86
CA ILE A 90 6.19 -4.81 -3.40
C ILE A 90 6.80 -6.21 -3.31
N ILE A 91 6.93 -6.74 -2.09
CA ILE A 91 7.45 -8.08 -1.87
C ILE A 91 6.29 -9.08 -2.02
N HIS A 92 6.46 -10.05 -2.91
CA HIS A 92 5.51 -11.16 -3.04
C HIS A 92 5.89 -12.27 -2.05
N SER A 93 5.29 -12.26 -0.88
CA SER A 93 5.37 -13.41 0.03
C SER A 93 4.44 -14.52 -0.47
N LYS A 94 4.94 -15.76 -0.43
CA LYS A 94 4.07 -16.93 -0.57
C LYS A 94 3.30 -17.07 0.75
N PRO A 95 1.97 -17.31 0.71
CA PRO A 95 1.25 -17.61 1.94
C PRO A 95 1.87 -18.85 2.59
N LEU A 96 2.18 -18.76 3.87
CA LEU A 96 2.57 -19.93 4.65
C LEU A 96 1.31 -20.76 4.87
N VAL A 97 1.35 -22.03 4.50
CA VAL A 97 0.28 -22.97 4.77
C VAL A 97 0.66 -23.69 6.05
N GLU A 98 -0.10 -23.45 7.12
CA GLU A 98 0.03 -24.21 8.35
C GLU A 98 -0.57 -25.61 8.14
N LEU A 99 0.18 -26.64 8.51
CA LEU A 99 -0.30 -28.02 8.49
C LEU A 99 -1.19 -28.24 9.70
N VAL A 100 -2.50 -28.06 9.50
CA VAL A 100 -3.51 -28.35 10.51
C VAL A 100 -3.89 -29.83 10.42
N LYS A 101 -4.13 -30.48 11.58
CA LYS A 101 -4.65 -31.84 11.62
C LYS A 101 -6.08 -31.88 11.04
N ASP A 102 -6.41 -32.95 10.33
CA ASP A 102 -7.75 -33.11 9.76
C ASP A 102 -8.82 -33.12 10.85
N ILE A 103 -9.83 -32.28 10.68
CA ILE A 103 -11.03 -32.22 11.54
C ILE A 103 -12.12 -33.10 10.93
N GLU A 104 -12.96 -33.73 11.77
CA GLU A 104 -14.09 -34.56 11.30
C GLU A 104 -15.03 -33.80 10.35
N GLU A 105 -15.26 -32.51 10.61
CA GLU A 105 -16.03 -31.62 9.74
C GLU A 105 -15.44 -31.47 8.33
N MET A 106 -14.10 -31.40 8.21
CA MET A 106 -13.42 -31.32 6.91
C MET A 106 -13.55 -32.63 6.14
N LYS A 107 -13.59 -33.77 6.83
CA LYS A 107 -13.80 -35.10 6.21
C LYS A 107 -15.25 -35.30 5.77
N ALA A 108 -16.20 -34.83 6.55
CA ALA A 108 -17.62 -34.88 6.22
C ALA A 108 -18.00 -33.95 5.05
N PHE A 109 -17.23 -32.87 4.83
CA PHE A 109 -17.48 -31.89 3.79
C PHE A 109 -17.23 -32.45 2.37
N LYS A 110 -18.31 -32.70 1.62
CA LYS A 110 -18.26 -33.14 0.22
C LYS A 110 -17.99 -31.97 -0.74
N ALA A 111 -16.74 -31.52 -0.81
CA ALA A 111 -16.31 -30.36 -1.61
C ALA A 111 -16.78 -30.39 -3.07
N TYR A 112 -16.63 -31.52 -3.75
CA TYR A 112 -17.04 -31.68 -5.16
C TYR A 112 -18.56 -31.50 -5.34
N GLY A 113 -19.36 -32.10 -4.45
CA GLY A 113 -20.82 -31.98 -4.48
C GLY A 113 -21.28 -30.54 -4.26
N LYS A 114 -20.70 -29.85 -3.26
CA LYS A 114 -21.02 -28.45 -2.97
C LYS A 114 -20.69 -27.53 -4.16
N LEU A 115 -19.52 -27.70 -4.79
CA LEU A 115 -19.17 -26.95 -6.00
C LEU A 115 -20.18 -27.14 -7.13
N ARG A 116 -20.75 -28.33 -7.29
CA ARG A 116 -21.72 -28.62 -8.35
C ARG A 116 -23.08 -27.96 -8.08
N VAL A 117 -23.52 -27.95 -6.81
CA VAL A 117 -24.74 -27.25 -6.38
C VAL A 117 -24.59 -25.73 -6.58
N GLU A 118 -23.47 -25.13 -6.15
CA GLU A 118 -23.25 -23.68 -6.34
C GLU A 118 -23.19 -23.29 -7.82
N ARG A 119 -22.62 -24.13 -8.68
CA ARG A 119 -22.65 -23.93 -10.14
C ARG A 119 -24.07 -23.98 -10.72
N MET A 120 -24.96 -24.77 -10.14
CA MET A 120 -26.35 -24.85 -10.56
C MET A 120 -27.14 -23.63 -10.06
N ASN A 121 -26.92 -23.17 -8.83
CA ASN A 121 -27.59 -21.99 -8.26
C ASN A 121 -27.24 -20.68 -8.99
N ALA A 122 -26.03 -20.60 -9.57
CA ALA A 122 -25.57 -19.42 -10.31
C ALA A 122 -25.96 -19.44 -11.81
N ARG A 123 -26.49 -20.57 -12.31
CA ARG A 123 -27.06 -20.66 -13.67
C ARG A 123 -28.48 -20.12 -13.68
#